data_AF-A0A6A5QBB8-F1
#
_entry.id   AF-A0A6A5QBB8-F1
#
_cell.length_a   1.000
_cell.length_b   1.000
_cell.length_c   1.000
_cell.angle_alpha   90.00
_cell.angle_beta   90.00
_cell.angle_gamma   90.00
#
_symmetry.space_group_name_H-M   'P 1'
#
loop_
_entity.id
_entity.type
_entity.pdbx_description
1 polymer ?
#
loop_
_entity_poly.entity_id
_entity_poly.type
_entity_poly.pdbx_seq_one_letter_code
_entity_poly.pdbx_strand_id
1 'polypeptide(L)'
;MSKTIQLHCPSTKRTIDNFVISPFQSNDQILQGIRLALQIPHAVLYTVDAKPLKLEALQDDQRILVAAARNERMLPDSPPEFEFYDGQEGDDVDPDLDAYGQTWESLSEREKCDHVMSLNELKPTTRNKLRIARQWEGVADELAEMQEKDIEVGECEGLIEQRWRMTIDHFLPEGMKPAKLKTGGKFWDKKVVAGLAVLSSLTPGQARLAMEFLEEAVQLRVTDGVETDSVIQSVDVVNAVTIIYERAGVIPMKLTKPKSAKAREKERKKALREKTKGSAKGKGKGSPVGEKE
;
A
#
# COMPACT_ATOMS: atom_id res chain seq x y z
N MET A 1 -18.37 -29.32 -22.76
CA MET A 1 -19.25 -28.67 -21.78
C MET A 1 -18.77 -27.24 -21.59
N SER A 2 -19.66 -26.28 -21.39
CA SER A 2 -19.28 -24.92 -20.98
C SER A 2 -18.77 -24.95 -19.54
N LYS A 3 -17.82 -24.08 -19.22
CA LYS A 3 -17.34 -23.85 -17.84
C LYS A 3 -17.83 -22.49 -17.38
N THR A 4 -18.25 -22.37 -16.14
CA THR A 4 -18.62 -21.13 -15.47
C THR A 4 -17.57 -20.84 -14.42
N ILE A 5 -17.01 -19.64 -14.41
CA ILE A 5 -15.96 -19.24 -13.46
C ILE A 5 -16.24 -17.87 -12.87
N GLN A 6 -15.67 -17.59 -11.71
CA GLN A 6 -15.64 -16.25 -11.12
C GLN A 6 -14.29 -15.59 -11.46
N LEU A 7 -14.32 -14.41 -12.04
CA LEU A 7 -13.13 -13.62 -12.32
C LEU A 7 -13.01 -12.50 -11.31
N HIS A 8 -11.87 -12.40 -10.64
CA HIS A 8 -11.55 -11.28 -9.75
C HIS A 8 -10.29 -10.58 -10.27
N CYS A 9 -10.39 -9.28 -10.54
CA CYS A 9 -9.26 -8.42 -10.87
C CYS A 9 -8.97 -7.54 -9.65
N PRO A 10 -7.93 -7.86 -8.86
CA PRO A 10 -7.74 -7.15 -7.62
C PRO A 10 -7.25 -5.71 -7.81
N SER A 11 -6.45 -5.44 -8.85
CA SER A 11 -5.94 -4.09 -9.14
C SER A 11 -7.05 -3.10 -9.48
N THR A 12 -8.15 -3.55 -10.08
CA THR A 12 -9.34 -2.73 -10.34
C THR A 12 -10.46 -2.96 -9.34
N LYS A 13 -10.25 -3.83 -8.33
CA LYS A 13 -11.24 -4.27 -7.33
C LYS A 13 -12.55 -4.75 -7.97
N ARG A 14 -12.47 -5.31 -9.18
CA ARG A 14 -13.65 -5.72 -9.97
C ARG A 14 -13.80 -7.23 -9.96
N THR A 15 -15.01 -7.68 -9.70
CA THR A 15 -15.39 -9.09 -9.75
C THR A 15 -16.48 -9.28 -10.81
N ILE A 16 -16.34 -10.34 -11.61
CA ILE A 16 -17.35 -10.80 -12.55
C ILE A 16 -17.76 -12.20 -12.10
N ASP A 17 -18.99 -12.32 -11.65
CA ASP A 17 -19.60 -13.59 -11.31
C ASP A 17 -20.11 -14.28 -12.57
N ASN A 18 -20.05 -15.62 -12.58
CA ASN A 18 -20.63 -16.47 -13.63
C ASN A 18 -20.12 -16.18 -15.05
N PHE A 19 -18.82 -15.94 -15.23
CA PHE A 19 -18.22 -15.82 -16.55
C PHE A 19 -18.23 -17.18 -17.27
N VAL A 20 -18.92 -17.26 -18.40
CA VAL A 20 -19.12 -18.52 -19.13
C VAL A 20 -18.10 -18.67 -20.26
N ILE A 21 -17.34 -19.76 -20.22
CA ILE A 21 -16.44 -20.21 -21.28
C ILE A 21 -17.15 -21.30 -22.09
N SER A 22 -17.40 -21.01 -23.36
CA SER A 22 -18.01 -21.95 -24.29
C SER A 22 -16.98 -22.93 -24.87
N PRO A 23 -17.35 -24.19 -25.13
CA PRO A 23 -16.41 -25.23 -25.56
C PRO A 23 -15.76 -25.00 -26.94
N PHE A 24 -16.29 -24.07 -27.74
CA PHE A 24 -15.80 -23.77 -29.09
C PHE A 24 -14.98 -22.48 -29.18
N GLN A 25 -14.75 -21.79 -28.06
CA GLN A 25 -13.97 -20.56 -28.06
C GLN A 25 -12.47 -20.88 -28.10
N SER A 26 -11.72 -20.13 -28.90
CA SER A 26 -10.26 -20.18 -28.87
C SER A 26 -9.71 -19.48 -27.63
N ASN A 27 -8.46 -19.80 -27.26
CA ASN A 27 -7.78 -19.17 -26.12
C ASN A 27 -7.76 -17.63 -26.24
N ASP A 28 -7.53 -17.11 -27.44
CA ASP A 28 -7.54 -15.66 -27.70
C ASP A 28 -8.93 -15.04 -27.51
N GLN A 29 -10.00 -15.73 -27.95
CA GLN A 29 -11.37 -15.27 -27.76
C GLN A 29 -11.75 -15.22 -26.27
N ILE A 30 -11.34 -16.22 -25.49
CA ILE A 30 -11.56 -16.25 -24.04
C ILE A 30 -10.83 -15.08 -23.38
N LEU A 31 -9.53 -14.90 -23.66
CA LEU A 31 -8.75 -13.81 -23.09
C LEU A 31 -9.29 -12.42 -23.51
N GLN A 32 -9.76 -12.27 -24.75
CA GLN A 32 -10.42 -11.06 -25.20
C GLN A 32 -11.73 -10.81 -24.45
N GLY A 33 -12.54 -11.85 -24.24
CA GLY A 33 -13.76 -11.77 -23.44
C GLY A 33 -13.48 -11.34 -22.00
N ILE A 34 -12.45 -11.90 -21.37
CA ILE A 34 -12.01 -11.53 -20.01
C ILE A 34 -11.59 -10.06 -19.95
N ARG A 35 -10.77 -9.60 -20.91
CA ARG A 35 -10.34 -8.19 -21.00
C ARG A 35 -11.51 -7.23 -21.13
N LEU A 36 -12.50 -7.56 -21.95
CA LEU A 36 -13.70 -6.74 -22.14
C LEU A 36 -14.58 -6.74 -20.89
N ALA A 37 -14.81 -7.90 -20.27
CA ALA A 37 -15.64 -8.03 -19.08
C ALA A 37 -15.07 -7.26 -17.88
N LEU A 38 -13.75 -7.30 -17.71
CA LEU A 38 -13.06 -6.60 -16.62
C LEU A 38 -12.64 -5.17 -16.97
N GLN A 39 -12.75 -4.77 -18.25
CA GLN A 39 -12.27 -3.49 -18.79
C GLN A 39 -10.77 -3.26 -18.55
N ILE A 40 -9.96 -4.26 -18.84
CA ILE A 40 -8.50 -4.26 -18.63
C ILE A 40 -7.75 -4.45 -19.95
N PRO A 41 -6.57 -3.82 -20.12
CA PRO A 41 -5.80 -3.93 -21.36
C PRO A 41 -5.05 -5.26 -21.49
N HIS A 42 -4.76 -5.93 -20.38
CA HIS A 42 -4.04 -7.18 -20.32
C HIS A 42 -4.77 -8.17 -19.42
N ALA A 43 -4.58 -9.47 -19.65
CA ALA A 43 -5.18 -10.53 -18.85
C ALA A 43 -4.20 -11.71 -18.77
N VAL A 44 -3.76 -12.03 -17.55
CA VAL A 44 -3.05 -13.27 -17.19
C VAL A 44 -3.77 -13.86 -16.00
N LEU A 45 -3.97 -15.18 -16.03
CA LEU A 45 -4.78 -15.91 -15.06
C LEU A 45 -3.93 -16.53 -13.98
N TYR A 46 -4.43 -16.49 -12.75
CA TYR A 46 -3.81 -17.08 -11.59
C TYR A 46 -4.86 -17.81 -10.74
N THR A 47 -4.41 -18.81 -9.99
CA THR A 47 -5.21 -19.39 -8.91
C THR A 47 -5.38 -18.37 -7.77
N VAL A 48 -6.27 -18.67 -6.82
CA VAL A 48 -6.41 -17.89 -5.58
C VAL A 48 -5.12 -17.81 -4.76
N ASP A 49 -4.20 -18.76 -4.93
CA ASP A 49 -2.87 -18.76 -4.28
C ASP A 49 -1.79 -18.05 -5.11
N ALA A 50 -2.19 -17.22 -6.09
CA ALA A 50 -1.30 -16.49 -6.99
C ALA A 50 -0.34 -17.35 -7.84
N LYS A 51 -0.70 -18.61 -8.11
CA LYS A 51 0.05 -19.47 -9.05
C LYS A 51 -0.44 -19.23 -10.48
N PRO A 52 0.45 -19.04 -11.48
CA PRO A 52 0.04 -18.89 -12.87
C PRO A 52 -0.81 -20.07 -13.34
N LEU A 53 -1.94 -19.76 -13.98
CA LEU A 53 -2.90 -20.75 -14.44
C LEU A 53 -3.07 -20.67 -15.96
N LYS A 54 -3.04 -21.83 -16.61
CA LYS A 54 -3.34 -21.95 -18.04
C LYS A 54 -4.84 -22.19 -18.26
N LEU A 55 -5.38 -21.76 -19.41
CA LEU A 55 -6.80 -21.87 -19.73
C LEU A 55 -7.31 -23.32 -19.73
N GLU A 56 -6.46 -24.27 -20.11
CA GLU A 56 -6.81 -25.68 -20.17
C GLU A 56 -7.05 -26.28 -18.77
N ALA A 57 -6.38 -25.71 -17.76
CA ALA A 57 -6.47 -26.14 -16.37
C ALA A 57 -7.66 -25.53 -15.59
N LEU A 58 -8.45 -24.67 -16.23
CA LEU A 58 -9.63 -24.06 -15.61
C LEU A 58 -10.67 -25.13 -15.24
N GLN A 59 -11.23 -25.01 -14.04
CA GLN A 59 -12.32 -25.87 -13.56
C GLN A 59 -13.63 -25.09 -13.50
N ASP A 60 -14.75 -25.82 -13.49
CA ASP A 60 -16.07 -25.24 -13.29
C ASP A 60 -16.19 -24.69 -11.85
N ASP A 61 -16.95 -23.61 -11.68
CA ASP A 61 -17.17 -22.86 -10.44
C ASP A 61 -15.88 -22.36 -9.74
N GLN A 62 -14.77 -22.28 -10.48
CA GLN A 62 -13.49 -21.83 -9.93
C GLN A 62 -13.42 -20.29 -9.85
N ARG A 63 -12.89 -19.78 -8.74
CA ARG A 63 -12.47 -18.37 -8.62
C ARG A 63 -11.05 -18.19 -9.14
N ILE A 64 -10.89 -17.24 -10.05
CA ILE A 64 -9.64 -16.96 -10.77
C ILE A 64 -9.24 -15.51 -10.54
N LEU A 65 -7.96 -15.30 -10.22
CA LEU A 65 -7.38 -13.98 -10.15
C LEU A 65 -6.86 -13.57 -11.54
N VAL A 66 -7.11 -12.32 -11.92
CA VAL A 66 -6.73 -11.78 -13.23
C VAL A 66 -5.83 -10.58 -13.05
N ALA A 67 -4.63 -10.63 -13.64
CA ALA A 67 -3.74 -9.48 -13.70
C ALA A 67 -4.13 -8.55 -14.87
N ALA A 68 -4.23 -7.25 -14.59
CA ALA A 68 -4.61 -6.20 -15.53
C ALA A 68 -3.43 -5.61 -16.31
N ALA A 69 -2.19 -5.87 -15.87
CA ALA A 69 -0.95 -5.39 -16.49
C ALA A 69 0.12 -6.49 -16.58
N ARG A 70 1.05 -6.36 -17.54
CA ARG A 70 2.10 -7.36 -17.80
C ARG A 70 3.09 -7.52 -16.65
N ASN A 71 3.34 -6.44 -15.92
CA ASN A 71 4.26 -6.36 -14.80
C ASN A 71 3.56 -6.50 -13.44
N GLU A 72 2.24 -6.76 -13.42
CA GLU A 72 1.50 -6.93 -12.17
C GLU A 72 1.92 -8.25 -11.49
N ARG A 73 2.43 -8.14 -10.28
CA ARG A 73 2.72 -9.30 -9.41
C ARG A 73 1.46 -9.65 -8.64
N MET A 74 0.87 -10.80 -8.96
CA MET A 74 -0.34 -11.27 -8.29
C MET A 74 -0.07 -11.59 -6.82
N LEU A 75 -0.98 -11.21 -5.93
CA LEU A 75 -0.99 -11.60 -4.51
C LEU A 75 -2.03 -12.70 -4.29
N PRO A 76 -1.79 -13.63 -3.35
CA PRO A 76 -2.82 -14.56 -2.91
C PRO A 76 -4.09 -13.83 -2.45
N ASP A 77 -5.24 -14.42 -2.71
CA ASP A 77 -6.56 -13.94 -2.30
C ASP A 77 -6.89 -14.41 -0.87
N SER A 78 -6.00 -14.02 0.05
CA SER A 78 -6.12 -14.27 1.47
C SER A 78 -5.70 -13.01 2.25
N PRO A 79 -6.16 -12.83 3.50
CA PRO A 79 -5.77 -11.69 4.30
C PRO A 79 -4.23 -11.58 4.41
N PRO A 80 -3.66 -10.37 4.48
CA PRO A 80 -2.24 -10.20 4.72
C PRO A 80 -1.84 -10.80 6.07
N GLU A 81 -0.78 -11.58 6.07
CA GLU A 81 -0.14 -12.11 7.27
C GLU A 81 1.02 -11.21 7.67
N PHE A 82 1.33 -11.12 8.96
CA PHE A 82 2.39 -10.25 9.48
C PHE A 82 3.33 -11.08 10.33
N GLU A 83 4.63 -11.00 10.03
CA GLU A 83 5.65 -11.70 10.79
C GLU A 83 6.85 -10.79 11.01
N PHE A 84 7.35 -10.78 12.25
CA PHE A 84 8.65 -10.22 12.53
C PHE A 84 9.71 -11.20 12.05
N TYR A 85 10.50 -10.79 11.07
CA TYR A 85 11.34 -11.70 10.30
C TYR A 85 12.81 -11.58 10.70
N ASP A 86 13.37 -12.69 11.16
CA ASP A 86 14.73 -12.83 11.66
C ASP A 86 15.64 -13.62 10.71
N GLY A 87 15.23 -13.77 9.44
CA GLY A 87 15.98 -14.52 8.44
C GLY A 87 15.65 -16.01 8.38
N GLN A 88 14.84 -16.53 9.31
CA GLN A 88 14.36 -17.91 9.24
C GLN A 88 12.94 -17.93 8.67
N GLU A 89 12.79 -18.55 7.50
CA GLU A 89 11.52 -19.20 7.17
C GLU A 89 11.66 -20.66 7.65
N GLY A 90 10.57 -21.34 8.04
CA GLY A 90 10.62 -22.74 8.46
C GLY A 90 11.13 -23.69 7.36
N ASP A 91 10.63 -24.92 7.30
CA ASP A 91 11.06 -25.98 6.33
C ASP A 91 11.05 -25.58 4.83
N ASP A 92 10.60 -24.38 4.49
CA ASP A 92 10.44 -23.90 3.14
C ASP A 92 11.66 -23.13 2.59
N VAL A 93 12.62 -22.63 3.39
CA VAL A 93 13.84 -21.98 2.85
C VAL A 93 15.04 -22.87 3.08
N ASP A 94 15.63 -23.34 1.98
CA ASP A 94 16.94 -23.96 2.00
C ASP A 94 17.97 -22.91 2.46
N PRO A 95 18.58 -23.05 3.65
CA PRO A 95 19.55 -22.09 4.16
C PRO A 95 20.77 -21.98 3.25
N ASP A 96 21.02 -22.97 2.39
CA ASP A 96 22.19 -23.05 1.52
C ASP A 96 22.02 -22.30 0.18
N LEU A 97 20.84 -21.73 -0.12
CA LEU A 97 20.61 -21.04 -1.40
C LEU A 97 20.92 -19.53 -1.39
N ASP A 98 20.83 -18.84 -0.24
CA ASP A 98 21.03 -17.38 -0.15
C ASP A 98 21.95 -16.95 1.03
N ALA A 99 22.70 -17.88 1.63
CA ALA A 99 23.63 -17.55 2.71
C ALA A 99 24.77 -16.66 2.21
N TYR A 100 24.68 -15.35 2.47
CA TYR A 100 25.76 -14.36 2.42
C TYR A 100 26.97 -14.72 3.35
N GLY A 101 27.05 -15.94 3.88
CA GLY A 101 28.05 -16.41 4.83
C GLY A 101 27.99 -15.72 6.20
N GLN A 102 26.95 -14.94 6.47
CA GLN A 102 26.79 -14.08 7.65
C GLN A 102 25.44 -14.36 8.35
N THR A 103 25.38 -14.14 9.66
CA THR A 103 24.11 -14.26 10.40
C THR A 103 23.17 -13.12 10.03
N TRP A 104 21.85 -13.34 10.15
CA TRP A 104 20.84 -12.33 9.84
C TRP A 104 21.09 -11.00 10.57
N GLU A 105 21.55 -11.03 11.82
CA GLU A 105 21.81 -9.77 12.55
C GLU A 105 22.93 -8.94 11.92
N SER A 106 23.89 -9.60 11.26
CA SER A 106 25.04 -8.98 10.63
C SER A 106 24.75 -8.44 9.23
N LEU A 107 23.65 -8.87 8.60
CA LEU A 107 23.24 -8.37 7.29
C LEU A 107 22.82 -6.90 7.36
N SER A 108 23.27 -6.13 6.36
CA SER A 108 22.80 -4.77 6.12
C SER A 108 21.30 -4.73 5.81
N GLU A 109 20.66 -3.58 6.01
CA GLU A 109 19.24 -3.41 5.66
C GLU A 109 18.96 -3.73 4.19
N ARG A 110 19.93 -3.44 3.31
CA ARG A 110 19.83 -3.75 1.89
C ARG A 110 19.80 -5.26 1.64
N GLU A 111 20.72 -6.01 2.24
CA GLU A 111 20.78 -7.47 2.11
C GLU A 111 19.52 -8.13 2.67
N LYS A 112 19.01 -7.63 3.81
CA LYS A 112 17.73 -8.08 4.38
C LYS A 112 16.56 -7.81 3.43
N CYS A 113 16.51 -6.62 2.80
CA CYS A 113 15.49 -6.30 1.79
C CYS A 113 15.59 -7.23 0.58
N ASP A 114 16.79 -7.43 0.05
CA ASP A 114 17.03 -8.27 -1.13
C ASP A 114 16.62 -9.73 -0.86
N HIS A 115 16.90 -10.25 0.34
CA HIS A 115 16.43 -11.56 0.79
C HIS A 115 14.90 -11.64 0.87
N VAL A 116 14.22 -10.69 1.51
CA VAL A 116 12.74 -10.71 1.54
C VAL A 116 12.14 -10.62 0.14
N MET A 117 12.78 -9.86 -0.77
CA MET A 117 12.36 -9.80 -2.17
C MET A 117 12.55 -11.14 -2.89
N SER A 118 13.65 -11.88 -2.63
CA SER A 118 13.89 -13.20 -3.22
C SER A 118 12.80 -14.19 -2.78
N LEU A 119 12.42 -14.19 -1.50
CA LEU A 119 11.33 -15.03 -0.99
C LEU A 119 10.00 -14.75 -1.68
N ASN A 120 9.66 -13.47 -1.88
CA ASN A 120 8.44 -13.06 -2.60
C ASN A 120 8.42 -13.49 -4.08
N GLU A 121 9.59 -13.71 -4.68
CA GLU A 121 9.74 -14.20 -6.05
C GLU A 121 9.69 -15.74 -6.12
N LEU A 122 10.42 -16.41 -5.23
CA LEU A 122 10.54 -17.87 -5.19
C LEU A 122 9.27 -18.55 -4.65
N LYS A 123 8.49 -17.87 -3.80
CA LYS A 123 7.27 -18.42 -3.17
C LYS A 123 6.05 -17.52 -3.36
N PRO A 124 5.38 -17.61 -4.51
CA PRO A 124 4.18 -16.81 -4.79
C PRO A 124 3.04 -17.01 -3.77
N THR A 125 2.94 -18.20 -3.18
CA THR A 125 1.88 -18.57 -2.22
C THR A 125 1.98 -17.84 -0.88
N THR A 126 3.16 -17.34 -0.51
CA THR A 126 3.38 -16.59 0.74
C THR A 126 3.61 -15.10 0.48
N ARG A 127 3.30 -14.60 -0.72
CA ARG A 127 3.52 -13.20 -1.10
C ARG A 127 2.59 -12.21 -0.41
N ASN A 128 1.50 -12.68 0.23
CA ASN A 128 0.65 -11.88 1.12
C ASN A 128 1.23 -11.77 2.55
N LYS A 129 2.31 -12.51 2.87
CA LYS A 129 3.01 -12.43 4.17
C LYS A 129 3.98 -11.25 4.17
N LEU A 130 3.76 -10.29 5.04
CA LEU A 130 4.63 -9.15 5.26
C LEU A 130 5.72 -9.50 6.28
N ARG A 131 6.96 -9.57 5.80
CA ARG A 131 8.16 -9.92 6.59
C ARG A 131 8.84 -8.64 7.08
N ILE A 132 8.56 -8.26 8.33
CA ILE A 132 9.05 -7.02 8.93
C ILE A 132 10.44 -7.28 9.52
N ALA A 133 11.47 -6.73 8.90
CA ALA A 133 12.87 -6.92 9.31
C ALA A 133 13.41 -5.80 10.24
N ARG A 134 12.65 -4.71 10.42
CA ARG A 134 13.07 -3.51 11.15
C ARG A 134 12.33 -3.43 12.49
N GLN A 135 13.03 -2.99 13.53
CA GLN A 135 12.42 -2.77 14.85
C GLN A 135 11.59 -1.48 14.86
N TRP A 136 10.53 -1.47 15.67
CA TRP A 136 9.62 -0.32 15.76
C TRP A 136 10.33 0.93 16.25
N GLU A 137 11.21 0.83 17.25
CA GLU A 137 11.87 1.98 17.87
C GLU A 137 12.66 2.80 16.85
N GLY A 138 13.51 2.13 16.05
CA GLY A 138 14.29 2.80 15.01
C GLY A 138 13.41 3.41 13.91
N VAL A 139 12.32 2.73 13.54
CA VAL A 139 11.36 3.27 12.57
C VAL A 139 10.60 4.47 13.12
N ALA A 140 10.22 4.44 14.40
CA ALA A 140 9.53 5.55 15.05
C ALA A 140 10.43 6.79 15.12
N ASP A 141 11.72 6.60 15.42
CA ASP A 141 12.71 7.68 15.43
C ASP A 141 12.88 8.28 14.02
N GLU A 142 13.02 7.47 12.97
CA GLU A 142 13.08 7.95 11.58
C GLU A 142 11.84 8.75 11.16
N LEU A 143 10.65 8.26 11.51
CA LEU A 143 9.39 8.95 11.23
C LEU A 143 9.26 10.28 11.99
N ALA A 144 9.89 10.40 13.15
CA ALA A 144 9.97 11.66 13.89
C ALA A 144 11.01 12.61 13.25
N GLU A 145 12.20 12.11 12.92
CA GLU A 145 13.27 12.90 12.33
C GLU A 145 12.90 13.52 10.98
N MET A 146 12.14 12.82 10.14
CA MET A 146 11.66 13.36 8.85
C MET A 146 10.74 14.58 9.02
N GLN A 147 10.22 14.83 10.24
CA GLN A 147 9.44 16.04 10.50
C GLN A 147 10.30 17.28 10.71
N GLU A 148 11.57 17.10 11.08
CA GLU A 148 12.46 18.16 11.57
C GLU A 148 13.64 18.43 10.63
N LYS A 149 14.16 17.41 9.94
CA LYS A 149 15.34 17.53 9.05
C LYS A 149 14.95 17.91 7.63
N ASP A 150 15.90 18.54 6.91
CA ASP A 150 15.78 18.67 5.46
C ASP A 150 16.08 17.33 4.80
N ILE A 151 15.22 16.93 3.86
CA ILE A 151 15.22 15.59 3.27
C ILE A 151 15.77 15.68 1.85
N GLU A 152 16.73 14.79 1.55
CA GLU A 152 17.21 14.54 0.20
C GLU A 152 16.21 13.65 -0.56
N VAL A 153 15.30 14.29 -1.30
CA VAL A 153 14.21 13.62 -2.03
C VAL A 153 14.75 12.57 -3.03
N GLY A 154 15.84 12.88 -3.73
CA GLY A 154 16.40 11.98 -4.75
C GLY A 154 16.91 10.65 -4.19
N GLU A 155 17.51 10.66 -2.99
CA GLU A 155 17.92 9.43 -2.31
C GLU A 155 16.70 8.60 -1.92
N CYS A 156 15.68 9.24 -1.36
CA CYS A 156 14.44 8.57 -0.96
C CYS A 156 13.72 7.95 -2.16
N GLU A 157 13.64 8.65 -3.29
CA GLU A 157 13.08 8.13 -4.54
C GLU A 157 13.86 6.91 -5.05
N GLY A 158 15.20 6.96 -4.99
CA GLY A 158 16.07 5.84 -5.36
C GLY A 158 15.81 4.60 -4.49
N LEU A 159 15.68 4.77 -3.17
CA LEU A 159 15.35 3.68 -2.25
C LEU A 159 13.97 3.07 -2.53
N ILE A 160 12.97 3.92 -2.81
CA ILE A 160 11.61 3.47 -3.15
C ILE A 160 11.64 2.64 -4.44
N GLU A 161 12.28 3.15 -5.49
CA GLU A 161 12.36 2.44 -6.76
C GLU A 161 13.13 1.12 -6.63
N GLN A 162 14.20 1.09 -5.85
CA GLN A 162 14.94 -0.15 -5.58
C GLN A 162 14.07 -1.19 -4.88
N ARG A 163 13.36 -0.81 -3.81
CA ARG A 163 12.61 -1.73 -2.94
C ARG A 163 11.27 -2.17 -3.55
N TRP A 164 10.61 -1.31 -4.32
CA TRP A 164 9.32 -1.63 -4.95
C TRP A 164 9.42 -1.96 -6.44
N ARG A 165 10.58 -1.75 -7.07
CA ARG A 165 10.79 -1.87 -8.53
C ARG A 165 9.80 -1.02 -9.33
N MET A 166 9.40 0.12 -8.77
CA MET A 166 8.38 0.99 -9.31
C MET A 166 8.58 2.40 -8.76
N THR A 167 8.40 3.41 -9.62
CA THR A 167 8.49 4.81 -9.19
C THR A 167 7.23 5.23 -8.42
N ILE A 168 7.35 6.28 -7.59
CA ILE A 168 6.22 6.84 -6.80
C ILE A 168 5.01 7.16 -7.71
N ASP A 169 5.26 7.70 -8.90
CA ASP A 169 4.20 8.04 -9.85
C ASP A 169 3.46 6.83 -10.41
N HIS A 170 4.09 5.66 -10.49
CA HIS A 170 3.41 4.45 -10.95
C HIS A 170 2.78 3.68 -9.79
N PHE A 171 3.33 3.85 -8.59
CA PHE A 171 2.87 3.21 -7.38
C PHE A 171 1.48 3.69 -6.96
N LEU A 172 1.24 5.01 -6.97
CA LEU A 172 -0.02 5.58 -6.49
C LEU A 172 -1.08 5.69 -7.60
N PRO A 173 -2.38 5.58 -7.27
CA PRO A 173 -3.45 5.94 -8.20
C PRO A 173 -3.53 7.46 -8.38
N GLU A 174 -3.99 7.94 -9.55
CA GLU A 174 -3.98 9.39 -9.87
C GLU A 174 -4.69 10.26 -8.82
N GLY A 175 -5.79 9.78 -8.21
CA GLY A 175 -6.52 10.52 -7.17
C GLY A 175 -5.78 10.70 -5.84
N MET A 176 -4.67 9.98 -5.64
CA MET A 176 -3.81 10.08 -4.44
C MET A 176 -2.56 10.92 -4.69
N LYS A 177 -2.34 11.40 -5.92
CA LYS A 177 -1.16 12.18 -6.32
C LYS A 177 -1.44 13.68 -6.25
N PRO A 178 -0.42 14.51 -5.97
CA PRO A 178 -0.55 15.94 -6.14
C PRO A 178 -0.85 16.30 -7.60
N ALA A 179 -1.59 17.40 -7.81
CA ALA A 179 -1.92 17.86 -9.15
C ALA A 179 -0.65 18.17 -9.95
N LYS A 180 -0.54 17.61 -11.16
CA LYS A 180 0.54 17.92 -12.10
C LYS A 180 0.37 19.37 -12.57
N LEU A 181 1.23 20.29 -12.10
CA LEU A 181 1.22 21.68 -12.56
C LEU A 181 1.62 21.75 -14.05
N LYS A 182 0.98 22.65 -14.80
CA LYS A 182 1.22 22.87 -16.25
C LYS A 182 2.66 23.27 -16.61
N THR A 183 3.49 23.59 -15.62
CA THR A 183 4.89 24.02 -15.76
C THR A 183 5.92 22.89 -15.60
N GLY A 184 5.51 21.62 -15.64
CA GLY A 184 6.43 20.49 -15.81
C GLY A 184 7.16 20.02 -14.54
N GLY A 185 6.83 20.57 -13.37
CA GLY A 185 7.36 20.10 -12.09
C GLY A 185 6.38 19.21 -11.33
N LYS A 186 6.82 18.02 -10.94
CA LYS A 186 6.21 17.24 -9.85
C LYS A 186 6.73 17.84 -8.53
N PHE A 187 5.85 18.29 -7.64
CA PHE A 187 6.24 18.68 -6.28
C PHE A 187 5.59 17.72 -5.30
N TRP A 188 6.22 16.56 -5.13
CA TRP A 188 5.92 15.70 -3.99
C TRP A 188 6.37 16.39 -2.71
N ASP A 189 5.56 16.31 -1.66
CA ASP A 189 5.98 16.76 -0.34
C ASP A 189 7.16 15.91 0.13
N LYS A 190 8.26 16.56 0.54
CA LYS A 190 9.49 15.85 0.92
C LYS A 190 9.27 14.82 2.03
N LYS A 191 8.38 15.12 2.98
CA LYS A 191 8.05 14.25 4.10
C LYS A 191 7.22 13.05 3.66
N VAL A 192 6.35 13.23 2.67
CA VAL A 192 5.65 12.11 2.03
C VAL A 192 6.67 11.17 1.39
N VAL A 193 7.62 11.71 0.62
CA VAL A 193 8.64 10.90 -0.05
C VAL A 193 9.54 10.16 0.98
N ALA A 194 10.02 10.83 2.02
CA ALA A 194 10.78 10.19 3.09
C ALA A 194 9.97 9.09 3.80
N GLY A 195 8.71 9.37 4.16
CA GLY A 195 7.84 8.38 4.77
C GLY A 195 7.61 7.17 3.86
N LEU A 196 7.47 7.39 2.55
CA LEU A 196 7.31 6.30 1.58
C LEU A 196 8.59 5.46 1.45
N ALA A 197 9.78 6.08 1.63
CA ALA A 197 11.04 5.33 1.69
C ALA A 197 11.12 4.47 2.95
N VAL A 198 10.60 4.93 4.09
CA VAL A 198 10.44 4.11 5.29
C VAL A 198 9.44 2.98 5.03
N LEU A 199 8.26 3.28 4.50
CA LEU A 199 7.24 2.27 4.20
C LEU A 199 7.76 1.19 3.22
N SER A 200 8.55 1.59 2.22
CA SER A 200 9.12 0.64 1.25
C SER A 200 10.15 -0.30 1.89
N SER A 201 10.83 0.13 2.96
CA SER A 201 11.73 -0.74 3.74
C SER A 201 10.99 -1.84 4.50
N LEU A 202 9.71 -1.62 4.82
CA LEU A 202 8.86 -2.59 5.52
C LEU A 202 8.11 -3.52 4.55
N THR A 203 8.02 -3.13 3.28
CA THR A 203 7.21 -3.80 2.25
C THR A 203 8.03 -4.12 0.98
N PRO A 204 9.27 -4.64 1.10
CA PRO A 204 10.15 -4.81 -0.06
C PRO A 204 9.56 -5.84 -1.05
N GLY A 205 9.44 -5.44 -2.31
CA GLY A 205 8.79 -6.23 -3.37
C GLY A 205 7.25 -6.33 -3.26
N GLN A 206 6.64 -5.70 -2.25
CA GLN A 206 5.21 -5.81 -1.94
C GLN A 206 4.50 -4.44 -2.04
N ALA A 207 4.81 -3.67 -3.08
CA ALA A 207 4.21 -2.35 -3.32
C ALA A 207 2.67 -2.39 -3.24
N ARG A 208 2.03 -3.43 -3.78
CA ARG A 208 0.57 -3.54 -3.72
C ARG A 208 0.02 -3.61 -2.28
N LEU A 209 0.66 -4.36 -1.38
CA LEU A 209 0.26 -4.37 0.03
C LEU A 209 0.49 -2.99 0.66
N ALA A 210 1.62 -2.34 0.35
CA ALA A 210 1.89 -0.97 0.82
C ALA A 210 0.79 0.01 0.40
N MET A 211 0.27 -0.11 -0.82
CA MET A 211 -0.84 0.68 -1.32
C MET A 211 -2.14 0.42 -0.54
N GLU A 212 -2.45 -0.83 -0.22
CA GLU A 212 -3.65 -1.17 0.59
C GLU A 212 -3.60 -0.52 1.98
N PHE A 213 -2.43 -0.49 2.64
CA PHE A 213 -2.26 0.21 3.92
C PHE A 213 -2.37 1.74 3.78
N LEU A 214 -1.86 2.32 2.69
CA LEU A 214 -2.00 3.75 2.43
C LEU A 214 -3.45 4.14 2.14
N GLU A 215 -4.18 3.35 1.37
CA GLU A 215 -5.61 3.56 1.12
C GLU A 215 -6.40 3.52 2.43
N GLU A 216 -6.11 2.56 3.32
CA GLU A 216 -6.73 2.50 4.64
C GLU A 216 -6.39 3.74 5.49
N ALA A 217 -5.14 4.18 5.50
CA ALA A 217 -4.72 5.36 6.23
C ALA A 217 -5.38 6.64 5.73
N VAL A 218 -5.45 6.83 4.40
CA VAL A 218 -6.19 7.93 3.77
C VAL A 218 -7.67 7.86 4.13
N GLN A 219 -8.27 6.66 4.09
CA GLN A 219 -9.67 6.48 4.48
C GLN A 219 -9.91 6.85 5.94
N LEU A 220 -8.99 6.51 6.86
CA LEU A 220 -9.08 6.93 8.27
C LEU A 220 -9.10 8.46 8.41
N ARG A 221 -8.26 9.17 7.65
CA ARG A 221 -8.22 10.65 7.65
C ARG A 221 -9.49 11.26 7.03
N VAL A 222 -9.93 10.77 5.88
CA VAL A 222 -11.08 11.30 5.13
C VAL A 222 -12.42 11.00 5.81
N THR A 223 -12.59 9.80 6.38
CA THR A 223 -13.85 9.38 7.03
C THR A 223 -14.13 10.15 8.33
N ASP A 224 -13.10 10.70 8.99
CA ASP A 224 -13.26 11.54 10.18
C ASP A 224 -13.85 12.94 9.84
N GLY A 225 -14.17 13.20 8.55
CA GLY A 225 -15.17 14.18 8.11
C GLY A 225 -14.74 15.64 8.14
N VAL A 226 -13.43 15.89 8.24
CA VAL A 226 -12.82 17.23 8.27
C VAL A 226 -12.07 17.55 6.98
N GLU A 227 -11.60 16.52 6.27
CA GLU A 227 -10.92 16.61 4.97
C GLU A 227 -11.58 15.70 3.96
N THR A 228 -11.77 16.20 2.74
CA THR A 228 -12.30 15.44 1.59
C THR A 228 -11.21 15.09 0.58
N ASP A 229 -9.98 15.56 0.81
CA ASP A 229 -8.88 15.39 -0.13
C ASP A 229 -8.22 14.01 0.06
N SER A 230 -8.26 13.22 -1.01
CA SER A 230 -7.65 11.89 -1.09
C SER A 230 -6.16 11.92 -1.45
N VAL A 231 -5.59 13.10 -1.71
CA VAL A 231 -4.15 13.26 -1.90
C VAL A 231 -3.41 12.81 -0.65
N ILE A 232 -2.35 12.02 -0.83
CA ILE A 232 -1.55 11.50 0.28
C ILE A 232 -0.84 12.64 1.01
N GLN A 233 -0.92 12.58 2.33
CA GLN A 233 -0.20 13.44 3.25
C GLN A 233 0.79 12.61 4.08
N SER A 234 1.78 13.28 4.70
CA SER A 234 2.79 12.60 5.53
C SER A 234 2.17 11.81 6.69
N VAL A 235 1.06 12.31 7.26
CA VAL A 235 0.31 11.61 8.31
C VAL A 235 -0.30 10.29 7.82
N ASP A 236 -0.69 10.18 6.54
CA ASP A 236 -1.22 8.94 6.00
C ASP A 236 -0.14 7.86 5.93
N VAL A 237 1.08 8.27 5.58
CA VAL A 237 2.22 7.34 5.52
C VAL A 237 2.63 6.88 6.92
N VAL A 238 2.67 7.79 7.90
CA VAL A 238 2.91 7.45 9.31
C VAL A 238 1.84 6.49 9.84
N ASN A 239 0.57 6.75 9.52
CA ASN A 239 -0.54 5.88 9.92
C ASN A 239 -0.45 4.51 9.26
N ALA A 240 -0.08 4.42 7.98
CA ALA A 240 0.12 3.15 7.28
C ALA A 240 1.22 2.31 7.93
N VAL A 241 2.38 2.92 8.25
CA VAL A 241 3.45 2.25 9.00
C VAL A 241 2.96 1.80 10.39
N THR A 242 2.21 2.64 11.10
CA THR A 242 1.65 2.31 12.41
C THR A 242 0.68 1.12 12.33
N ILE A 243 -0.20 1.07 11.32
CA ILE A 243 -1.13 -0.04 11.08
C ILE A 243 -0.38 -1.36 10.91
N ILE A 244 0.73 -1.34 10.15
CA ILE A 244 1.57 -2.53 9.95
C ILE A 244 2.06 -3.08 11.29
N TYR A 245 2.66 -2.23 12.14
CA TYR A 245 3.18 -2.67 13.44
C TYR A 245 2.08 -3.03 14.45
N GLU A 246 0.91 -2.38 14.39
CA GLU A 246 -0.27 -2.75 15.19
C GLU A 246 -0.76 -4.16 14.82
N ARG A 247 -0.84 -4.47 13.52
CA ARG A 247 -1.29 -5.79 13.03
C ARG A 247 -0.26 -6.88 13.27
N ALA A 248 1.02 -6.53 13.26
CA ALA A 248 2.11 -7.41 13.68
C ALA A 248 2.15 -7.65 15.20
N GLY A 249 1.33 -6.95 15.99
CA GLY A 249 1.28 -7.10 17.45
C GLY A 249 2.46 -6.47 18.19
N VAL A 250 3.31 -5.70 17.51
CA VAL A 250 4.50 -5.05 18.09
C VAL A 250 4.11 -3.86 18.95
N ILE A 251 3.08 -3.11 18.53
CA ILE A 251 2.54 -1.96 19.27
C ILE A 251 1.04 -2.12 19.54
N PRO A 252 0.49 -1.43 20.56
CA PRO A 252 -0.93 -1.55 20.88
C PRO A 252 -1.82 -1.06 19.73
N MET A 253 -2.80 -1.89 19.33
CA MET A 253 -3.84 -1.51 18.36
C MET A 253 -4.61 -0.27 18.84
N LYS A 254 -4.40 0.88 18.21
CA LYS A 254 -5.08 2.16 18.46
C LYS A 254 -5.84 2.62 17.22
N LEU A 255 -5.23 2.53 16.04
CA LEU A 255 -5.82 2.93 14.75
C LEU A 255 -6.75 1.85 14.21
N THR A 256 -6.33 0.59 14.32
CA THR A 256 -7.06 -0.58 13.80
C THR A 256 -8.24 -1.01 14.68
N LYS A 257 -8.37 -0.44 15.89
CA LYS A 257 -9.54 -0.70 16.75
C LYS A 257 -10.80 -0.05 16.16
N PRO A 258 -11.94 -0.75 16.11
CA PRO A 258 -13.21 -0.13 15.73
C PRO A 258 -13.54 0.98 16.73
N LYS A 259 -13.35 2.25 16.34
CA LYS A 259 -13.78 3.39 17.14
C LYS A 259 -15.29 3.26 17.33
N SER A 260 -15.75 3.13 18.58
CA SER A 260 -17.19 3.15 18.88
C SER A 260 -17.81 4.47 18.38
N ALA A 261 -19.07 4.43 17.96
CA ALA A 261 -19.76 5.63 17.45
C ALA A 261 -19.67 6.83 18.43
N LYS A 262 -19.65 6.56 19.74
CA LYS A 262 -19.46 7.58 20.79
C LYS A 262 -18.06 8.18 20.83
N ALA A 263 -17.02 7.40 20.56
CA ALA A 263 -15.64 7.91 20.49
C ALA A 263 -15.45 8.82 19.27
N ARG A 264 -16.00 8.43 18.11
CA ARG A 264 -15.99 9.24 16.88
C ARG A 264 -16.68 10.60 17.07
N GLU A 265 -17.83 10.62 17.75
CA GLU A 265 -18.56 11.87 18.02
C GLU A 265 -17.79 12.82 18.97
N LYS A 266 -17.10 12.27 19.98
CA LYS A 266 -16.32 13.05 20.95
C LYS A 266 -15.08 13.68 20.32
N GLU A 267 -14.38 12.96 19.44
CA GLU A 267 -13.23 13.48 18.69
C GLU A 267 -13.66 14.57 17.70
N ARG A 268 -14.76 14.36 16.97
CA ARG A 268 -15.33 15.37 16.06
C ARG A 268 -15.65 16.68 16.78
N LYS A 269 -16.26 16.60 17.99
CA LYS A 269 -16.55 17.79 18.82
C LYS A 269 -15.28 18.48 19.34
N LYS A 270 -14.19 17.75 19.59
CA LYS A 270 -12.92 18.31 20.03
C LYS A 270 -12.20 19.05 18.89
N ALA A 271 -12.09 18.42 17.72
CA ALA A 271 -11.47 19.01 16.54
C ALA A 271 -12.19 20.29 16.06
N LEU A 272 -13.53 20.30 16.12
CA LEU A 272 -14.31 21.50 15.76
C LEU A 272 -14.00 22.69 16.67
N ARG A 273 -13.84 22.45 17.99
CA ARG A 273 -13.55 23.47 19.01
C ARG A 273 -12.13 24.03 18.87
N GLU A 274 -11.18 23.21 18.44
CA GLU A 274 -9.79 23.64 18.20
C GLU A 274 -9.71 24.53 16.94
N LYS A 275 -10.43 24.21 15.87
CA LYS A 275 -10.55 25.09 14.69
C LYS A 275 -11.21 26.44 15.00
N THR A 276 -12.20 26.50 15.90
CA THR A 276 -12.85 27.78 16.26
C THR A 276 -11.95 28.68 17.12
N LYS A 277 -11.06 28.11 17.93
CA LYS A 277 -10.12 28.87 18.77
C LYS A 277 -8.96 29.47 17.96
N GLY A 278 -8.53 28.82 16.88
CA GLY A 278 -7.50 29.36 15.98
C GLY A 278 -7.93 30.64 15.24
N SER A 279 -9.19 30.72 14.82
CA SER A 279 -9.72 31.86 14.06
C SER A 279 -10.04 33.10 14.91
N ALA A 280 -10.14 32.98 16.23
CA ALA A 280 -10.50 34.08 17.12
C ALA A 280 -9.32 34.96 17.56
N LYS A 281 -8.06 34.56 17.29
CA LYS A 281 -6.86 35.32 17.73
C LYS A 281 -6.30 36.29 16.68
N GLY A 282 -6.91 36.38 15.48
CA GLY A 282 -6.36 37.12 14.34
C GLY A 282 -7.07 38.43 13.95
N LYS A 283 -8.14 38.86 14.64
CA LYS A 283 -8.84 40.13 14.30
C LYS A 283 -9.17 40.92 15.55
N GLY A 284 -8.31 41.90 15.88
CA GLY A 284 -8.61 42.86 16.93
C GLY A 284 -7.47 43.82 17.24
N LYS A 285 -7.24 44.81 16.37
CA LYS A 285 -6.83 46.19 16.72
C LYS A 285 -6.82 47.05 15.46
N GLY A 286 -7.99 47.51 15.05
CA GLY A 286 -8.14 48.68 14.20
C GLY A 286 -8.61 49.83 15.08
N SER A 287 -7.74 50.80 15.33
CA SER A 287 -8.07 52.06 16.00
C SER A 287 -9.03 52.87 15.14
N PRO A 288 -10.07 53.52 15.70
CA PRO A 288 -10.76 54.60 15.01
C PRO A 288 -10.11 55.94 15.41
N VAL A 289 -9.54 56.61 14.42
CA VAL A 289 -9.28 58.06 14.47
C VAL A 289 -10.63 58.74 14.23
N GLY A 290 -11.08 59.55 15.18
CA GLY A 290 -12.24 60.42 15.04
C GLY A 290 -11.81 61.86 15.34
N GLU A 291 -11.62 62.64 14.28
CA GLU A 291 -11.70 64.09 14.32
C GLU A 291 -13.16 64.51 14.49
N LYS A 292 -13.42 65.49 15.35
CA LYS A 292 -14.03 66.77 14.96
C LYS A 292 -14.17 67.75 16.13
N GLU A 293 -13.81 68.99 15.84
CA GLU A 293 -14.51 70.19 16.34
C GLU A 293 -15.94 70.26 15.75
#